data_AF-A0A7U6LCE2-F1
#
_entry.id   AF-A0A7U6LCE2-F1
#
_cell.length_a   1.000
_cell.length_b   1.000
_cell.length_c   1.000
_cell.angle_alpha   90.00
_cell.angle_beta   90.00
_cell.angle_gamma   90.00
#
_symmetry.space_group_name_H-M   'P 1'
#
loop_
_entity.id
_entity.type
_entity.pdbx_description
1 polymer ?
#
loop_
_entity_poly.entity_id
_entity_poly.type
_entity_poly.pdbx_seq_one_letter_code
_entity_poly.pdbx_strand_id
1 'polypeptide(L)'
;MEEQFYKLYPDSDKNSILSEISEAEIFRNYLKYKYNLQPDFLEIYSTNCGNNITNLLKLLKEENITFKNIIISQDATMQLRMEAILKKYFSENIKIINFAVYSSKVCVKDGKLCFENDIFGMWDIDRYITLLMGEIPRLTDDENGYGPRGTGYIAHIDIPENVKNAFLILKQIHGDKVRKADPSFTST
;
A
#
# COMPACT_ATOMS: atom_id res chain seq x y z
N MET A 1 12.10 -11.29 8.66
CA MET A 1 12.15 -10.54 7.39
C MET A 1 13.54 -10.66 6.79
N GLU A 2 14.59 -10.27 7.51
CA GLU A 2 15.99 -10.38 7.07
C GLU A 2 16.43 -11.81 6.74
N GLU A 3 16.12 -12.78 7.60
CA GLU A 3 16.41 -14.19 7.35
C GLU A 3 15.67 -14.75 6.11
N GLN A 4 14.44 -14.31 5.86
CA GLN A 4 13.69 -14.67 4.66
C GLN A 4 14.26 -14.01 3.41
N PHE A 5 14.70 -12.74 3.50
CA PHE A 5 15.35 -12.03 2.41
C PHE A 5 16.64 -12.73 1.99
N TYR A 6 17.54 -13.04 2.93
CA TYR A 6 18.78 -13.77 2.61
C TYR A 6 18.55 -15.23 2.22
N LYS A 7 17.47 -15.87 2.69
CA LYS A 7 17.08 -17.21 2.21
C LYS A 7 16.60 -17.19 0.76
N LEU A 8 15.89 -16.14 0.35
CA LEU A 8 15.45 -15.94 -1.03
C LEU A 8 16.57 -15.40 -1.93
N TYR A 9 17.53 -14.66 -1.36
CA TYR A 9 18.61 -13.96 -2.08
C TYR A 9 19.97 -14.17 -1.39
N PRO A 10 20.52 -15.39 -1.39
CA PRO A 10 21.73 -15.73 -0.63
C PRO A 10 22.99 -14.97 -1.05
N ASP A 11 23.01 -14.49 -2.30
CA ASP A 11 24.13 -13.77 -2.93
C ASP A 11 24.02 -12.24 -2.84
N SER A 12 23.00 -11.73 -2.14
CA SER A 12 22.89 -10.30 -1.85
C SER A 12 23.98 -9.84 -0.89
N ASP A 13 24.45 -8.60 -1.05
CA ASP A 13 25.52 -8.04 -0.22
C ASP A 13 25.10 -7.99 1.26
N LYS A 14 25.68 -8.89 2.07
CA LYS A 14 25.38 -9.05 3.49
C LYS A 14 26.04 -7.98 4.37
N ASN A 15 26.80 -7.07 3.78
CA ASN A 15 27.43 -5.97 4.52
C ASN A 15 26.42 -4.85 4.87
N SER A 16 25.23 -4.85 4.26
CA SER A 16 24.16 -3.91 4.60
C SER A 16 23.27 -4.50 5.71
N ILE A 17 23.15 -3.78 6.83
CA ILE A 17 22.21 -4.15 7.90
C ILE A 17 20.79 -3.86 7.38
N LEU A 18 19.93 -4.88 7.25
CA LEU A 18 18.61 -4.69 6.61
C LEU A 18 17.69 -3.74 7.38
N SER A 19 17.92 -3.53 8.68
CA SER A 19 17.20 -2.54 9.48
C SER A 19 17.63 -1.09 9.22
N GLU A 20 18.74 -0.88 8.50
CA GLU A 20 19.31 0.44 8.22
C GLU A 20 19.13 0.87 6.75
N ILE A 21 18.56 0.01 5.91
CA ILE A 21 18.25 0.31 4.51
C ILE A 21 16.74 0.51 4.31
N SER A 22 16.38 1.47 3.47
CA SER A 22 14.97 1.77 3.18
C SER A 22 14.32 0.67 2.34
N GLU A 23 12.97 0.59 2.38
CA GLU A 23 12.19 -0.32 1.54
C GLU A 23 12.52 -0.14 0.04
N ALA A 24 12.68 1.10 -0.41
CA ALA A 24 13.01 1.42 -1.78
C ALA A 24 14.40 0.90 -2.19
N GLU A 25 15.39 0.97 -1.30
CA GLU A 25 16.72 0.42 -1.55
C GLU A 25 16.71 -1.11 -1.62
N ILE A 26 15.89 -1.77 -0.80
CA ILE A 26 15.66 -3.21 -0.89
C ILE A 26 15.11 -3.57 -2.29
N PHE A 27 14.11 -2.83 -2.78
CA PHE A 27 13.58 -3.04 -4.13
C PHE A 27 14.62 -2.80 -5.23
N ARG A 28 15.40 -1.70 -5.16
CA ARG A 28 16.50 -1.42 -6.10
C ARG A 28 17.49 -2.58 -6.15
N ASN A 29 17.93 -3.06 -4.98
CA ASN A 29 18.91 -4.14 -4.88
C ASN A 29 18.37 -5.44 -5.47
N TYR A 30 17.09 -5.77 -5.20
CA TYR A 30 16.42 -6.92 -5.81
C TYR A 30 16.31 -6.81 -7.34
N LEU A 31 15.91 -5.65 -7.87
CA LEU A 31 15.82 -5.40 -9.31
C LEU A 31 17.18 -5.59 -9.99
N LYS A 32 18.25 -5.08 -9.37
CA LYS A 32 19.61 -5.23 -9.87
C LYS A 32 20.07 -6.68 -9.86
N TYR A 33 19.84 -7.37 -8.75
CA TYR A 33 20.26 -8.77 -8.61
C TYR A 33 19.53 -9.70 -9.58
N LYS A 34 18.19 -9.64 -9.61
CA LYS A 34 17.38 -10.62 -10.34
C LYS A 34 17.22 -10.31 -11.83
N TYR A 35 17.17 -9.02 -12.18
CA TYR A 35 16.83 -8.59 -13.54
C TYR A 35 17.92 -7.72 -14.19
N ASN A 36 19.01 -7.41 -13.47
CA ASN A 36 20.02 -6.43 -13.88
C ASN A 36 19.43 -5.06 -14.24
N LEU A 37 18.33 -4.68 -13.59
CA LEU A 37 17.65 -3.39 -13.75
C LEU A 37 17.94 -2.46 -12.58
N GLN A 38 17.83 -1.15 -12.81
CA GLN A 38 17.88 -0.13 -11.77
C GLN A 38 16.81 0.93 -12.05
N PRO A 39 16.21 1.52 -11.00
CA PRO A 39 15.33 2.66 -11.18
C PRO A 39 16.15 3.88 -11.60
N ASP A 40 15.59 4.73 -12.46
CA ASP A 40 16.23 6.00 -12.86
C ASP A 40 16.34 6.96 -11.66
N PHE A 41 15.35 6.92 -10.75
CA PHE A 41 15.29 7.74 -9.55
C PHE A 41 14.82 6.93 -8.35
N LEU A 42 15.27 7.28 -7.15
CA LEU A 42 14.96 6.56 -5.92
C LEU A 42 14.60 7.52 -4.78
N GLU A 43 13.44 7.30 -4.16
CA GLU A 43 12.98 8.01 -2.96
C GLU A 43 13.09 7.07 -1.75
N ILE A 44 13.75 7.51 -0.67
CA ILE A 44 14.12 6.63 0.47
C ILE A 44 13.65 7.13 1.84
N TYR A 45 12.93 8.24 1.91
CA TYR A 45 12.59 8.94 3.15
C TYR A 45 11.14 8.73 3.59
N SER A 46 10.28 8.15 2.74
CA SER A 46 8.88 7.93 3.09
C SER A 46 8.71 6.85 4.17
N THR A 47 7.82 7.13 5.13
CA THR A 47 7.53 6.22 6.26
C THR A 47 6.08 5.73 6.29
N ASN A 48 5.22 6.25 5.40
CA ASN A 48 3.82 5.89 5.28
C ASN A 48 3.29 6.26 3.89
N CYS A 49 2.12 5.74 3.52
CA CYS A 49 1.53 5.95 2.19
C CYS A 49 1.31 7.42 1.82
N GLY A 50 1.02 8.29 2.80
CA GLY A 50 0.89 9.73 2.55
C GLY A 50 2.22 10.32 2.09
N ASN A 51 3.29 10.01 2.84
CA ASN A 51 4.63 10.47 2.51
C ASN A 51 5.17 9.86 1.21
N ASN A 52 4.81 8.61 0.89
CA ASN A 52 5.16 7.98 -0.39
C ASN A 52 4.75 8.87 -1.57
N ILE A 53 3.52 9.42 -1.54
CA ILE A 53 3.04 10.30 -2.61
C ILE A 53 3.68 11.68 -2.55
N THR A 54 3.74 12.32 -1.38
CA THR A 54 4.30 13.69 -1.30
C THR A 54 5.78 13.72 -1.69
N ASN A 55 6.55 12.71 -1.29
CA ASN A 55 7.97 12.63 -1.64
C ASN A 55 8.17 12.22 -3.11
N LEU A 56 7.32 11.35 -3.67
CA LEU A 56 7.30 11.09 -5.12
C LEU A 56 7.07 12.39 -5.90
N LEU A 57 6.07 13.19 -5.53
CA LEU A 57 5.77 14.45 -6.22
C LEU A 57 6.91 15.46 -6.10
N LYS A 58 7.56 15.52 -4.94
CA LYS A 58 8.75 16.34 -4.72
C LYS A 58 9.89 15.90 -5.65
N LEU A 59 10.19 14.61 -5.70
CA LEU A 59 11.23 14.03 -6.56
C LEU A 59 10.95 14.33 -8.05
N LEU A 60 9.72 14.10 -8.52
CA LEU A 60 9.34 14.40 -9.91
C LEU A 60 9.56 15.88 -10.25
N LYS A 61 9.29 16.80 -9.31
CA LYS A 61 9.52 18.23 -9.50
C LYS A 61 11.01 18.58 -9.52
N GLU A 62 11.80 18.02 -8.59
CA GLU A 62 13.25 18.26 -8.51
C GLU A 62 13.96 17.79 -9.78
N GLU A 63 13.53 16.66 -10.34
CA GLU A 63 14.07 16.06 -11.56
C GLU A 63 13.43 16.60 -12.85
N ASN A 64 12.54 17.61 -12.75
CA ASN A 64 11.83 18.23 -13.87
C ASN A 64 11.06 17.23 -14.76
N ILE A 65 10.49 16.19 -14.15
CA ILE A 65 9.74 15.14 -14.83
C ILE A 65 8.28 15.58 -14.98
N THR A 66 7.84 15.70 -16.23
CA THR A 66 6.43 15.94 -16.56
C THR A 66 5.78 14.64 -17.04
N PHE A 67 4.50 14.44 -16.72
CA PHE A 67 3.80 13.22 -17.10
C PHE A 67 2.30 13.48 -17.30
N LYS A 68 1.68 12.68 -18.18
CA LYS A 68 0.22 12.65 -18.39
C LYS A 68 -0.43 11.37 -17.87
N ASN A 69 0.37 10.31 -17.70
CA ASN A 69 -0.05 9.02 -17.22
C ASN A 69 0.93 8.56 -16.15
N ILE A 70 0.42 7.90 -15.12
CA ILE A 70 1.24 7.31 -14.06
C ILE A 70 0.69 5.91 -13.74
N ILE A 71 1.60 4.94 -13.64
CA ILE A 71 1.26 3.60 -13.14
C ILE A 71 1.65 3.56 -11.67
N ILE A 72 0.72 3.18 -10.80
CA ILE A 72 0.99 2.97 -9.37
C ILE A 72 0.89 1.48 -9.09
N SER A 73 2.02 0.90 -8.68
CA SER A 73 2.11 -0.50 -8.28
C SER A 73 2.12 -0.60 -6.76
N GLN A 74 1.10 -1.22 -6.16
CA GLN A 74 1.00 -1.36 -4.70
C GLN A 74 0.35 -2.70 -4.33
N ASP A 75 0.53 -3.10 -3.07
CA ASP A 75 -0.31 -4.09 -2.41
C ASP A 75 -1.81 -3.82 -2.67
N ALA A 76 -2.53 -4.87 -3.07
CA ALA A 76 -3.92 -4.75 -3.52
C ALA A 76 -4.86 -4.18 -2.43
N THR A 77 -4.59 -4.43 -1.15
CA THR A 77 -5.41 -3.91 -0.04
C THR A 77 -5.32 -2.39 0.07
N MET A 78 -4.16 -1.80 -0.26
CA MET A 78 -3.89 -0.37 -0.09
C MET A 78 -3.94 0.42 -1.41
N GLN A 79 -4.12 -0.24 -2.54
CA GLN A 79 -4.06 0.38 -3.88
C GLN A 79 -5.01 1.57 -4.03
N LEU A 80 -6.27 1.43 -3.60
CA LEU A 80 -7.27 2.49 -3.73
C LEU A 80 -6.91 3.72 -2.88
N ARG A 81 -6.29 3.51 -1.71
CA ARG A 81 -5.81 4.61 -0.87
C ARG A 81 -4.68 5.37 -1.54
N MET A 82 -3.74 4.70 -2.21
CA MET A 82 -2.66 5.36 -2.95
C MET A 82 -3.19 6.27 -4.06
N GLU A 83 -4.18 5.81 -4.83
CA GLU A 83 -4.83 6.63 -5.85
C GLU A 83 -5.52 7.85 -5.23
N ALA A 84 -6.24 7.67 -4.14
CA ALA A 84 -6.97 8.76 -3.50
C ALA A 84 -6.05 9.81 -2.86
N ILE A 85 -4.89 9.40 -2.33
CA ILE A 85 -3.83 10.33 -1.92
C ILE A 85 -3.32 11.09 -3.15
N LEU A 86 -3.03 10.41 -4.26
CA LEU A 86 -2.51 11.06 -5.47
C LEU A 86 -3.52 12.07 -6.05
N LYS A 87 -4.80 11.70 -6.14
CA LYS A 87 -5.90 12.57 -6.60
C LYS A 87 -6.05 13.84 -5.77
N LYS A 88 -5.66 13.83 -4.48
CA LYS A 88 -5.68 15.03 -3.64
C LYS A 88 -4.76 16.12 -4.19
N TYR A 89 -3.66 15.75 -4.85
CA TYR A 89 -2.64 16.69 -5.35
C TYR A 89 -2.80 17.08 -6.82
N PHE A 90 -3.72 16.43 -7.55
CA PHE A 90 -3.92 16.71 -8.97
C PHE A 90 -5.36 17.11 -9.25
N SER A 91 -5.52 18.31 -9.81
CA SER A 91 -6.78 18.85 -10.34
C SER A 91 -6.98 18.59 -11.84
N GLU A 92 -5.93 18.13 -12.54
CA GLU A 92 -5.91 17.92 -14.00
C GLU A 92 -6.19 16.47 -14.42
N ASN A 93 -6.42 16.26 -15.71
CA ASN A 93 -6.62 14.96 -16.38
C ASN A 93 -5.35 14.09 -16.42
N ILE A 94 -4.70 13.85 -15.28
CA ILE A 94 -3.67 12.81 -15.18
C ILE A 94 -4.37 11.45 -15.17
N LYS A 95 -3.98 10.58 -16.10
CA LYS A 95 -4.46 9.20 -16.11
C LYS A 95 -3.67 8.37 -15.10
N ILE A 96 -4.31 8.06 -13.97
CA ILE A 96 -3.77 7.12 -12.98
C ILE A 96 -4.15 5.70 -13.42
N ILE A 97 -3.16 4.83 -13.55
CA ILE A 97 -3.31 3.42 -13.89
C ILE A 97 -2.92 2.62 -12.65
N ASN A 98 -3.91 2.04 -11.98
CA ASN A 98 -3.65 1.19 -10.82
C ASN A 98 -3.19 -0.20 -11.26
N PHE A 99 -2.05 -0.62 -10.73
CA PHE A 99 -1.52 -1.96 -10.89
C PHE A 99 -1.42 -2.62 -9.51
N ALA A 100 -2.55 -3.19 -9.05
CA ALA A 100 -2.53 -4.02 -7.84
C ALA A 100 -1.69 -5.28 -8.12
N VAL A 101 -0.62 -5.48 -7.35
CA VAL A 101 0.42 -6.49 -7.67
C VAL A 101 -0.04 -7.95 -7.50
N TYR A 102 -1.25 -8.15 -6.97
CA TYR A 102 -1.92 -9.44 -6.94
C TYR A 102 -3.44 -9.26 -6.98
N SER A 103 -4.14 -10.33 -7.33
CA SER A 103 -5.58 -10.48 -7.11
C SER A 103 -5.80 -11.71 -6.26
N SER A 104 -6.55 -11.56 -5.17
CA SER A 104 -6.77 -12.63 -4.21
C SER A 104 -8.26 -12.88 -4.00
N LYS A 105 -8.61 -14.15 -3.85
CA LYS A 105 -9.93 -14.60 -3.45
C LYS A 105 -9.78 -15.55 -2.28
N VAL A 106 -10.55 -15.32 -1.23
CA VAL A 106 -10.54 -16.16 -0.03
C VAL A 106 -11.64 -17.20 -0.15
N CYS A 107 -11.34 -18.43 0.25
CA CYS A 107 -12.26 -19.56 0.29
C CYS A 107 -12.09 -20.33 1.60
N VAL A 108 -13.01 -21.28 1.85
CA VAL A 108 -12.91 -22.21 2.98
C VAL A 108 -12.41 -23.55 2.46
N LYS A 109 -11.30 -24.05 3.03
CA LYS A 109 -10.80 -25.41 2.83
C LYS A 109 -10.59 -26.05 4.21
N ASP A 110 -11.12 -27.25 4.41
CA ASP A 110 -11.06 -28.00 5.68
C ASP A 110 -11.49 -27.17 6.92
N GLY A 111 -12.53 -26.36 6.74
CA GLY A 111 -13.08 -25.50 7.80
C GLY A 111 -12.22 -24.28 8.14
N LYS A 112 -11.16 -23.98 7.37
CA LYS A 112 -10.28 -22.82 7.57
C LYS A 112 -10.31 -21.88 6.37
N LEU A 113 -10.18 -20.57 6.65
CA LEU A 113 -10.02 -19.57 5.59
C LEU A 113 -8.63 -19.66 4.97
N CYS A 114 -8.57 -19.62 3.65
CA CYS A 114 -7.33 -19.63 2.88
C CYS A 114 -7.54 -18.97 1.52
N PHE A 115 -6.45 -18.63 0.83
CA PHE A 115 -6.53 -18.16 -0.55
C PHE A 115 -6.93 -19.31 -1.50
N GLU A 116 -7.78 -18.99 -2.46
CA GLU A 116 -8.25 -19.93 -3.48
C GLU A 116 -7.06 -20.47 -4.29
N ASN A 117 -6.16 -19.56 -4.67
CA ASN A 117 -4.91 -19.83 -5.39
C ASN A 117 -3.70 -19.52 -4.51
N ASP A 118 -2.59 -20.22 -4.76
CA ASP A 118 -1.31 -19.87 -4.17
C ASP A 118 -0.78 -18.59 -4.80
N ILE A 119 -0.44 -17.61 -3.96
CA ILE A 119 0.06 -16.30 -4.37
C ILE A 119 1.45 -16.16 -3.75
N PHE A 120 2.47 -16.08 -4.59
CA PHE A 120 3.85 -16.02 -4.12
C PHE A 120 4.08 -14.80 -3.22
N GLY A 121 4.59 -15.05 -2.01
CA GLY A 121 4.89 -13.99 -1.04
C GLY A 121 3.67 -13.36 -0.38
N MET A 122 2.49 -13.98 -0.49
CA MET A 122 1.25 -13.45 0.09
C MET A 122 1.29 -13.45 1.61
N TRP A 123 0.62 -12.46 2.20
CA TRP A 123 0.37 -12.39 3.63
C TRP A 123 -0.30 -13.66 4.15
N ASP A 124 -0.08 -13.99 5.42
CA ASP A 124 -0.97 -14.93 6.09
C ASP A 124 -2.41 -14.38 6.12
N ILE A 125 -3.38 -15.29 6.27
CA ILE A 125 -4.79 -14.92 6.13
C ILE A 125 -5.24 -13.89 7.19
N ASP A 126 -4.72 -13.98 8.41
CA ASP A 126 -5.07 -13.07 9.50
C ASP A 126 -4.50 -11.68 9.26
N ARG A 127 -3.27 -11.59 8.76
CA ARG A 127 -2.64 -10.33 8.36
C ARG A 127 -3.37 -9.70 7.18
N TYR A 128 -3.76 -10.48 6.17
CA TYR A 128 -4.53 -10.00 5.04
C TYR A 128 -5.89 -9.41 5.47
N ILE A 129 -6.63 -10.12 6.33
CA ILE A 129 -7.89 -9.62 6.90
C ILE A 129 -7.65 -8.33 7.70
N THR A 130 -6.57 -8.27 8.49
CA THR A 130 -6.21 -7.06 9.25
C THR A 130 -5.98 -5.86 8.34
N LEU A 131 -5.29 -6.06 7.22
CA LEU A 131 -5.07 -4.99 6.23
C LEU A 131 -6.40 -4.52 5.63
N LEU A 132 -7.21 -5.44 5.10
CA LEU A 132 -8.52 -5.10 4.52
C LEU A 132 -9.45 -4.37 5.50
N MET A 133 -9.58 -4.88 6.73
CA MET A 133 -10.45 -4.31 7.75
C MET A 133 -9.97 -2.92 8.20
N GLY A 134 -8.67 -2.62 8.06
CA GLY A 134 -8.12 -1.30 8.33
C GLY A 134 -8.41 -0.27 7.23
N GLU A 135 -8.62 -0.68 5.99
CA GLU A 135 -8.73 0.24 4.85
C GLU A 135 -10.11 0.86 4.72
N ILE A 136 -11.20 0.11 4.93
CA ILE A 136 -12.56 0.66 4.78
C ILE A 136 -12.80 1.87 5.70
N PRO A 137 -12.45 1.85 7.01
CA PRO A 137 -12.58 3.03 7.87
C PRO A 137 -11.74 4.22 7.39
N ARG A 138 -10.52 3.98 6.90
CA ARG A 138 -9.66 5.04 6.36
C ARG A 138 -10.24 5.66 5.09
N LEU A 139 -10.79 4.84 4.21
CA LEU A 139 -11.36 5.30 2.94
C LEU A 139 -12.73 5.97 3.09
N THR A 140 -13.40 5.78 4.23
CA THR A 140 -14.71 6.37 4.49
C THR A 140 -14.57 7.88 4.65
N ASP A 141 -15.46 8.66 4.03
CA ASP A 141 -15.46 10.11 4.14
C ASP A 141 -16.47 10.58 5.21
N ASP A 142 -16.08 10.36 6.46
CA ASP A 142 -16.76 10.85 7.65
C ASP A 142 -15.73 11.42 8.64
N GLU A 143 -16.20 11.85 9.82
CA GLU A 143 -15.37 12.45 10.87
C GLU A 143 -14.22 11.57 11.38
N ASN A 144 -14.27 10.25 11.15
CA ASN A 144 -13.26 9.28 11.61
C ASN A 144 -12.34 8.78 10.49
N GLY A 145 -12.66 9.06 9.23
CA GLY A 145 -11.91 8.59 8.07
C GLY A 145 -10.89 9.59 7.54
N TYR A 146 -10.24 9.24 6.43
CA TYR A 146 -9.17 10.06 5.85
C TYR A 146 -9.65 11.05 4.79
N GLY A 147 -10.94 11.00 4.42
CA GLY A 147 -11.52 11.91 3.45
C GLY A 147 -11.63 13.36 3.96
N PRO A 148 -12.09 14.29 3.10
CA PRO A 148 -12.23 15.71 3.44
C PRO A 148 -13.09 16.02 4.68
N ARG A 149 -14.03 15.13 5.05
CA ARG A 149 -14.88 15.28 6.25
C ARG A 149 -14.22 14.79 7.53
N GLY A 150 -13.08 14.11 7.42
CA GLY A 150 -12.28 13.61 8.54
C GLY A 150 -10.91 14.26 8.57
N THR A 151 -9.84 13.47 8.44
CA THR A 151 -8.46 14.00 8.52
C THR A 151 -8.00 14.72 7.25
N GLY A 152 -8.72 14.60 6.14
CA GLY A 152 -8.37 15.23 4.87
C GLY A 152 -7.07 14.71 4.23
N TYR A 153 -6.60 13.50 4.57
CA TYR A 153 -5.39 12.92 3.97
C TYR A 153 -5.58 12.41 2.54
N ILE A 154 -6.82 12.06 2.16
CA ILE A 154 -7.15 11.58 0.83
C ILE A 154 -8.26 12.41 0.19
N ALA A 155 -8.35 12.38 -1.15
CA ALA A 155 -9.53 12.85 -1.84
C ALA A 155 -10.76 12.00 -1.47
N HIS A 156 -11.95 12.57 -1.64
CA HIS A 156 -13.20 11.84 -1.43
C HIS A 156 -13.27 10.57 -2.31
N ILE A 157 -13.83 9.50 -1.74
CA ILE A 157 -14.09 8.24 -2.44
C ILE A 157 -15.51 7.78 -2.13
N ASP A 158 -16.24 7.44 -3.19
CA ASP A 158 -17.50 6.71 -3.08
C ASP A 158 -17.24 5.21 -2.84
N ILE A 159 -17.40 4.75 -1.60
CA ILE A 159 -17.38 3.32 -1.29
C ILE A 159 -18.74 2.71 -1.67
N PRO A 160 -18.80 1.70 -2.55
CA PRO A 160 -20.05 1.06 -2.93
C PRO A 160 -20.80 0.45 -1.74
N GLU A 161 -22.13 0.52 -1.78
CA GLU A 161 -22.98 0.08 -0.66
C GLU A 161 -22.83 -1.42 -0.33
N ASN A 162 -22.66 -2.26 -1.35
CA ASN A 162 -22.37 -3.68 -1.15
C ASN A 162 -21.03 -3.92 -0.43
N VAL A 163 -20.02 -3.07 -0.66
CA VAL A 163 -18.73 -3.15 0.03
C VAL A 163 -18.85 -2.70 1.48
N LYS A 164 -19.60 -1.61 1.75
CA LYS A 164 -19.90 -1.17 3.12
C LYS A 164 -20.64 -2.26 3.91
N ASN A 165 -21.66 -2.88 3.32
CA ASN A 165 -22.41 -3.96 3.95
C ASN A 165 -21.53 -5.18 4.24
N ALA A 166 -20.66 -5.58 3.30
CA ALA A 166 -19.70 -6.65 3.52
C ALA A 166 -18.75 -6.33 4.69
N PHE A 167 -18.26 -5.08 4.78
CA PHE A 167 -17.44 -4.64 5.91
C PHE A 167 -18.18 -4.72 7.24
N LEU A 168 -19.44 -4.28 7.30
CA LEU A 168 -20.24 -4.33 8.53
C LEU A 168 -20.46 -5.76 9.02
N ILE A 169 -20.70 -6.71 8.12
CA ILE A 169 -20.79 -8.15 8.44
C ILE A 169 -19.47 -8.64 9.02
N LEU A 170 -18.35 -8.36 8.35
CA LEU A 170 -17.02 -8.80 8.80
C LEU A 170 -16.61 -8.15 10.12
N LYS A 171 -17.01 -6.90 10.36
CA LYS A 171 -16.72 -6.17 11.61
C LYS A 171 -17.35 -6.84 12.84
N GLN A 172 -18.45 -7.58 12.70
CA GLN A 172 -19.03 -8.34 13.80
C GLN A 172 -18.11 -9.48 14.28
N ILE A 173 -17.26 -10.00 13.39
CA ILE A 173 -16.38 -11.14 13.65
C ILE A 173 -14.93 -10.67 13.91
N HIS A 174 -14.47 -9.65 13.19
CA HIS A 174 -13.09 -9.17 13.17
C HIS A 174 -12.95 -7.71 13.63
N GLY A 175 -13.87 -7.24 14.47
CA GLY A 175 -13.88 -5.85 14.94
C GLY A 175 -12.62 -5.41 15.69
N ASP A 176 -11.93 -6.35 16.33
CA ASP A 176 -10.61 -6.18 16.98
C ASP A 176 -9.51 -5.75 15.99
N LYS A 177 -9.67 -6.08 14.70
CA LYS A 177 -8.69 -5.82 13.65
C LYS A 177 -8.83 -4.44 13.02
N VAL A 178 -9.89 -3.72 13.36
CA VAL A 178 -10.08 -2.32 12.98
C VAL A 178 -9.24 -1.45 13.93
N ARG A 179 -8.01 -1.12 13.54
CA ARG A 179 -7.17 -0.21 14.33
C ARG A 179 -7.78 1.19 14.35
N LYS A 180 -7.76 1.82 15.53
CA LYS A 180 -7.93 3.28 15.64
C LYS A 180 -6.73 3.97 14.98
N ALA A 181 -6.97 5.08 14.29
CA ALA A 181 -5.87 5.89 13.72
C ALA A 181 -4.90 6.29 14.84
N ASP A 182 -3.61 6.06 14.62
CA ASP A 182 -2.56 6.46 15.56
C ASP A 182 -2.21 7.93 15.29
N PRO A 183 -2.43 8.85 16.25
CA PRO A 183 -2.18 10.27 16.07
C PRO A 183 -0.70 10.61 15.80
N SER A 184 0.24 9.72 16.13
CA SER A 184 1.68 9.95 15.95
C SER A 184 2.13 10.03 14.49
N PHE A 185 1.30 9.57 13.53
CA PHE A 185 1.59 9.64 12.10
C PHE A 185 0.87 10.80 11.39
N THR A 186 0.32 11.75 12.15
CA THR A 186 -0.23 12.98 11.58
C THR A 186 0.93 13.85 11.09
N SER A 187 1.03 14.06 9.77
CA SER A 187 2.00 15.01 9.20
C SER A 187 1.53 16.43 9.52
N THR A 188 2.36 17.20 10.22
CA THR A 188 2.28 18.67 10.32
C THR A 188 2.61 19.33 8.99
#